data_AF-F7K000-F1
#
_entry.id   AF-F7K000-F1
#
_cell.length_a   1.000
_cell.length_b   1.000
_cell.length_c   1.000
_cell.angle_alpha   90.00
_cell.angle_beta   90.00
_cell.angle_gamma   90.00
#
_symmetry.space_group_name_H-M   'P 1'
#
loop_
_entity.id
_entity.type
_entity.pdbx_description
1 polymer ?
#
loop_
_entity_poly.entity_id
_entity_poly.type
_entity_poly.pdbx_seq_one_letter_code
_entity_poly.pdbx_strand_id
1 'polypeptide(L)'
;MTGYDLVAIVNLLEDRNKKDYGFALYKEEYELLRTANLENTLVVVNARRKDRRILGNVKEILSLEEYGKNPTAQVVGIANMEAYAKRKDEEERIDKIKRINRLIDKKLDELLYLVNLVNDISGNKKSEKEK
;
A
#
# COMPACT_ATOMS: atom_id res chain seq x y z
N MET A 1 -34.22 3.71 -17.10
CA MET A 1 -33.55 2.98 -16.00
C MET A 1 -32.29 3.74 -15.63
N THR A 2 -32.16 4.10 -14.37
CA THR A 2 -30.87 4.50 -13.79
C THR A 2 -29.90 3.34 -13.99
N GLY A 3 -28.70 3.58 -14.49
CA GLY A 3 -27.73 2.52 -14.81
C GLY A 3 -27.05 1.89 -13.58
N TYR A 4 -27.66 2.00 -12.40
CA TYR A 4 -27.13 1.52 -11.12
C TYR A 4 -28.27 1.04 -10.22
N ASP A 5 -28.01 0.00 -9.44
CA ASP A 5 -28.92 -0.59 -8.44
C ASP A 5 -28.35 -0.54 -7.01
N LEU A 6 -27.11 -0.06 -6.87
CA LEU A 6 -26.38 -0.01 -5.60
C LEU A 6 -26.04 1.44 -5.21
N VAL A 7 -25.91 1.65 -3.91
CA VAL A 7 -25.56 2.93 -3.31
C VAL A 7 -24.40 2.72 -2.33
N ALA A 8 -23.30 3.44 -2.55
CA ALA A 8 -22.22 3.51 -1.57
C ALA A 8 -22.54 4.59 -0.53
N ILE A 9 -22.55 4.22 0.74
CA ILE A 9 -22.63 5.16 1.86
C ILE A 9 -21.22 5.61 2.20
N VAL A 10 -20.95 6.91 2.04
CA VAL A 10 -19.61 7.47 2.11
C VAL A 10 -19.54 8.59 3.12
N ASN A 11 -18.52 8.55 3.98
CA ASN A 11 -18.13 9.70 4.80
C ASN A 11 -17.05 10.50 4.06
N LEU A 12 -17.37 11.74 3.71
CA LEU A 12 -16.43 12.63 3.01
C LEU A 12 -15.32 13.08 3.96
N LEU A 13 -14.06 13.01 3.51
CA LEU A 13 -12.91 13.39 4.35
C LEU A 13 -12.89 14.88 4.69
N GLU A 14 -13.46 15.73 3.82
CA GLU A 14 -13.57 17.18 4.07
C GLU A 14 -14.74 17.55 5.01
N ASP A 15 -15.68 16.63 5.25
CA ASP A 15 -16.80 16.87 6.16
C ASP A 15 -16.43 16.53 7.60
N ARG A 16 -16.15 17.57 8.39
CA ARG A 16 -15.83 17.43 9.83
C ARG A 16 -16.95 16.78 10.64
N ASN A 17 -18.20 16.82 10.16
CA ASN A 17 -19.33 16.20 10.85
C ASN A 17 -19.44 14.70 10.57
N LYS A 18 -18.60 14.14 9.67
CA LYS A 18 -18.60 12.73 9.28
C LYS A 18 -20.00 12.22 8.91
N LYS A 19 -20.77 13.02 8.16
CA LYS A 19 -22.12 12.61 7.76
C LYS A 19 -22.06 11.49 6.74
N ASP A 20 -23.10 10.66 6.75
CA ASP A 20 -23.32 9.59 5.79
C ASP A 20 -23.97 10.16 4.52
N TYR A 21 -23.29 10.03 3.38
CA TYR A 21 -23.77 10.49 2.08
C TYR A 21 -23.92 9.30 1.13
N GLY A 22 -25.07 9.19 0.45
CA GLY A 22 -25.29 8.16 -0.55
C GLY A 22 -24.83 8.59 -1.93
N PHE A 23 -24.03 7.74 -2.57
CA PHE A 23 -23.55 7.91 -3.94
C PHE A 23 -23.96 6.70 -4.77
N ALA A 24 -24.44 6.95 -6.00
CA ALA A 24 -24.69 5.90 -6.96
C ALA A 24 -23.40 5.09 -7.18
N LEU A 25 -23.53 3.77 -7.10
CA LEU A 25 -22.44 2.83 -7.30
C LEU A 25 -22.73 1.98 -8.54
N TYR A 26 -21.96 2.22 -9.59
CA TYR A 26 -22.06 1.48 -10.84
C TYR A 26 -21.29 0.16 -10.74
N LYS A 27 -21.55 -0.73 -11.70
CA LYS A 27 -21.03 -2.10 -11.69
C LYS A 27 -19.50 -2.13 -11.70
N GLU A 28 -18.89 -1.27 -12.50
CA GLU A 28 -17.44 -1.19 -12.67
C GLU A 28 -16.74 -0.84 -11.35
N GLU A 29 -17.22 0.18 -10.63
CA GLU A 29 -16.71 0.53 -9.31
C GLU A 29 -17.06 -0.54 -8.26
N TYR A 30 -18.25 -1.14 -8.33
CA TYR A 30 -18.65 -2.19 -7.40
C TYR A 30 -17.72 -3.42 -7.47
N GLU A 31 -17.34 -3.85 -8.67
CA GLU A 31 -16.42 -4.99 -8.86
C GLU A 31 -15.06 -4.77 -8.20
N LEU A 32 -14.60 -3.52 -8.15
CA LEU A 32 -13.37 -3.14 -7.46
C LEU A 32 -13.54 -3.09 -5.94
N LEU A 33 -14.72 -2.69 -5.44
CA LEU A 33 -15.02 -2.60 -4.01
C LEU A 33 -15.37 -3.95 -3.38
N ARG A 34 -16.04 -4.86 -4.09
CA ARG A 34 -16.57 -6.10 -3.49
C ARG A 34 -15.48 -7.03 -2.95
N THR A 35 -14.27 -6.93 -3.49
CA THR A 35 -13.09 -7.67 -3.04
C THR A 35 -12.17 -6.85 -2.15
N ALA A 36 -12.43 -5.55 -2.00
CA ALA A 36 -11.58 -4.64 -1.25
C ALA A 36 -11.98 -4.60 0.23
N ASN A 37 -11.02 -4.36 1.11
CA ASN A 37 -11.32 -4.04 2.50
C ASN A 37 -11.85 -2.60 2.59
N LEU A 38 -13.15 -2.44 2.83
CA LEU A 38 -13.81 -1.13 2.88
C LEU A 38 -13.20 -0.18 3.93
N GLU A 39 -12.70 -0.69 5.06
CA GLU A 39 -12.07 0.13 6.10
C GLU A 39 -10.81 0.85 5.61
N ASN A 40 -10.11 0.25 4.64
CA ASN A 40 -8.88 0.77 4.05
C ASN A 40 -9.06 1.23 2.60
N THR A 41 -10.30 1.34 2.14
CA THR A 41 -10.58 1.73 0.75
C THR A 41 -11.16 3.13 0.71
N LEU A 42 -10.42 4.01 0.03
CA LEU A 42 -10.88 5.35 -0.27
C LEU A 42 -11.58 5.37 -1.61
N VAL A 43 -12.66 6.13 -1.71
CA VAL A 43 -13.36 6.39 -2.97
C VAL A 43 -13.29 7.85 -3.33
N VAL A 44 -13.23 8.11 -4.63
CA VAL A 44 -13.44 9.43 -5.20
C VAL A 44 -14.89 9.52 -5.64
N VAL A 45 -15.59 10.54 -5.17
CA VAL A 45 -17.00 10.81 -5.51
C VAL A 45 -17.15 12.17 -6.17
N ASN A 46 -18.19 12.34 -7.00
CA ASN A 46 -18.52 13.63 -7.60
C ASN A 46 -19.55 14.44 -6.78
N ALA A 47 -19.12 15.03 -5.67
CA ALA A 47 -20.01 15.77 -4.76
C ALA A 47 -20.23 17.25 -5.15
N ARG A 48 -21.26 17.90 -4.57
CA ARG A 48 -21.57 19.34 -4.63
C ARG A 48 -21.50 19.95 -6.05
N ARG A 49 -22.56 19.71 -6.86
CA ARG A 49 -22.69 20.13 -8.28
C ARG A 49 -21.92 19.29 -9.30
N LYS A 50 -21.59 18.02 -8.98
CA LYS A 50 -21.05 16.99 -9.91
C LYS A 50 -19.66 17.24 -10.51
N ASP A 51 -19.07 18.43 -10.30
CA ASP A 51 -17.74 18.76 -10.81
C ASP A 51 -16.61 18.49 -9.81
N ARG A 52 -16.90 18.50 -8.50
CA ARG A 52 -15.85 18.30 -7.48
C ARG A 52 -15.57 16.83 -7.25
N ARG A 53 -14.30 16.45 -7.36
CA ARG A 53 -13.78 15.13 -6.99
C ARG A 53 -13.34 15.19 -5.54
N ILE A 54 -14.06 14.50 -4.67
CA ILE A 54 -13.82 14.51 -3.21
C ILE A 54 -13.54 13.09 -2.77
N LEU A 55 -12.57 12.93 -1.86
CA LEU A 55 -12.26 11.65 -1.25
C LEU A 55 -13.19 11.35 -0.06
N GLY A 56 -13.56 10.09 0.09
CA GLY A 56 -14.31 9.61 1.24
C GLY A 56 -14.05 8.14 1.53
N ASN A 57 -14.43 7.72 2.74
CA ASN A 57 -14.40 6.32 3.14
C ASN A 57 -15.76 5.70 2.87
N VAL A 58 -15.78 4.50 2.30
CA VAL A 58 -17.02 3.71 2.17
C VAL A 58 -17.32 3.08 3.52
N LYS A 59 -18.48 3.41 4.08
CA LYS A 59 -18.97 2.83 5.33
C LYS A 59 -19.70 1.51 5.08
N GLU A 60 -20.56 1.50 4.07
CA GLU A 60 -21.37 0.35 3.67
C GLU A 60 -21.88 0.53 2.23
N ILE A 61 -22.37 -0.57 1.66
CA ILE A 61 -23.01 -0.59 0.34
C ILE A 61 -24.42 -1.13 0.55
N LEU A 62 -25.41 -0.38 0.08
CA LEU A 62 -26.83 -0.73 0.17
C LEU A 62 -27.42 -0.90 -1.22
N SER A 63 -28.51 -1.65 -1.33
CA SER A 63 -29.35 -1.57 -2.52
C SER A 63 -30.04 -0.21 -2.62
N LEU A 64 -30.42 0.19 -3.83
CA LEU A 64 -31.17 1.43 -4.05
C LEU A 64 -32.52 1.43 -3.31
N GLU A 65 -33.14 0.26 -3.19
CA GLU A 65 -34.39 0.06 -2.45
C GLU A 65 -34.20 0.31 -0.95
N GLU A 66 -33.19 -0.31 -0.32
CA GLU A 66 -32.87 -0.12 1.09
C GLU A 66 -32.50 1.34 1.43
N TYR A 67 -31.77 2.00 0.52
CA TYR A 67 -31.41 3.41 0.71
C TYR A 67 -32.63 4.34 0.64
N GLY A 68 -33.67 3.96 -0.10
CA GLY A 68 -34.98 4.63 -0.14
C GLY A 68 -34.98 6.02 -0.80
N LYS A 69 -33.88 6.45 -1.41
CA LYS A 69 -33.72 7.76 -2.09
C LYS A 69 -32.84 7.62 -3.33
N ASN A 70 -33.01 8.51 -4.30
CA ASN A 70 -32.13 8.54 -5.47
C ASN A 70 -30.86 9.36 -5.18
N PRO A 71 -29.66 8.77 -5.24
CA PRO A 71 -28.41 9.52 -5.21
C PRO A 71 -28.36 10.58 -6.31
N THR A 72 -27.79 11.74 -6.00
CA THR A 72 -27.61 12.84 -6.97
C THR A 72 -26.18 12.93 -7.50
N ALA A 73 -25.30 12.09 -6.98
CA ALA A 73 -23.89 11.96 -7.27
C ALA A 73 -23.52 10.46 -7.27
N GLN A 74 -22.31 10.14 -7.71
CA GLN A 74 -21.80 8.80 -7.94
C GLN A 74 -20.35 8.66 -7.45
N VAL A 75 -19.96 7.41 -7.26
CA VAL A 75 -18.56 7.02 -7.17
C VAL A 75 -17.94 7.10 -8.58
N VAL A 76 -16.78 7.73 -8.70
CA VAL A 76 -16.08 7.98 -9.97
C VAL A 76 -14.64 7.46 -9.96
N GLY A 77 -14.20 6.84 -8.87
CA GLY A 77 -12.88 6.25 -8.75
C GLY A 77 -12.68 5.61 -7.38
N ILE A 78 -11.74 4.67 -7.31
CA ILE A 78 -11.41 3.92 -6.10
C ILE A 78 -9.89 3.95 -5.93
N ALA A 79 -9.44 4.33 -4.74
CA ALA A 79 -8.05 4.32 -4.34
C ALA A 79 -7.77 3.08 -3.47
N ASN A 80 -7.05 2.12 -4.06
CA ASN A 80 -6.64 0.90 -3.39
C ASN A 80 -5.36 1.13 -2.58
N MET A 81 -5.52 1.47 -1.29
CA MET A 81 -4.40 1.70 -0.37
C MET A 81 -3.69 0.41 0.06
N GLU A 82 -4.40 -0.72 0.06
CA GLU A 82 -3.81 -2.02 0.42
C GLU A 82 -2.73 -2.44 -0.58
N ALA A 83 -3.01 -2.29 -1.88
CA ALA A 83 -2.04 -2.57 -2.92
C ALA A 83 -0.80 -1.66 -2.81
N TYR A 84 -0.99 -0.42 -2.38
CA TYR A 84 0.13 0.50 -2.12
C TYR A 84 0.94 0.06 -0.90
N ALA A 85 0.30 -0.28 0.22
CA ALA A 85 0.98 -0.74 1.43
C ALA A 85 1.85 -1.98 1.15
N LYS A 86 1.32 -2.98 0.44
CA LYS A 86 2.07 -4.18 0.03
C LYS A 86 3.33 -3.85 -0.77
N ARG A 87 3.26 -2.87 -1.68
CA ARG A 87 4.46 -2.43 -2.43
C ARG A 87 5.48 -1.76 -1.51
N LYS A 88 5.02 -0.95 -0.56
CA LYS A 88 5.90 -0.30 0.41
C LYS A 88 6.60 -1.29 1.32
N ASP A 89 5.89 -2.31 1.80
CA ASP A 89 6.47 -3.36 2.64
C ASP A 89 7.56 -4.15 1.88
N GLU A 90 7.31 -4.47 0.61
CA GLU A 90 8.30 -5.17 -0.22
C GLU A 90 9.52 -4.27 -0.55
N GLU A 91 9.30 -2.99 -0.83
CA GLU A 91 10.40 -2.02 -0.99
C GLU A 91 11.29 -2.00 0.27
N GLU A 92 10.69 -1.96 1.46
CA GLU A 92 11.44 -1.97 2.72
C GLU A 92 12.19 -3.30 2.94
N ARG A 93 11.56 -4.43 2.58
CA ARG A 93 12.22 -5.75 2.64
C ARG A 93 13.45 -5.80 1.73
N ILE A 94 13.33 -5.31 0.50
CA ILE A 94 14.44 -5.24 -0.46
C ILE A 94 15.57 -4.36 0.08
N ASP A 95 15.24 -3.22 0.67
CA ASP A 95 16.24 -2.32 1.24
C ASP A 95 16.95 -2.93 2.46
N LYS A 96 16.25 -3.69 3.31
CA LYS A 96 16.86 -4.47 4.40
C LYS A 96 17.84 -5.50 3.85
N ILE A 97 17.46 -6.26 2.82
CA ILE A 97 18.34 -7.25 2.17
C ILE A 97 19.59 -6.57 1.61
N LYS A 98 19.46 -5.44 0.90
CA LYS A 98 20.61 -4.68 0.38
C LYS A 98 21.56 -4.22 1.49
N ARG A 99 21.04 -3.78 2.63
CA ARG A 99 21.86 -3.38 3.79
C ARG A 99 22.62 -4.56 4.37
N ILE A 100 21.95 -5.70 4.53
CA ILE A 100 22.58 -6.93 5.04
C ILE A 100 23.69 -7.40 4.09
N ASN A 101 23.44 -7.45 2.79
CA ASN A 101 24.45 -7.86 1.80
C ASN A 101 25.69 -6.96 1.86
N ARG A 102 25.52 -5.63 1.96
CA ARG A 102 26.66 -4.71 2.13
C ARG A 102 27.47 -4.97 3.41
N LEU A 103 26.82 -5.40 4.49
CA LEU A 103 27.51 -5.75 5.73
C LEU A 103 28.25 -7.08 5.60
N ILE A 104 27.65 -8.05 4.91
CA ILE A 104 28.29 -9.35 4.60
C ILE A 104 29.55 -9.11 3.76
N ASP A 105 29.47 -8.33 2.69
CA ASP A 105 30.60 -8.04 1.81
C ASP A 105 31.78 -7.43 2.61
N LYS A 106 31.50 -6.41 3.45
CA LYS A 106 32.53 -5.83 4.33
C LYS A 106 33.16 -6.85 5.27
N LYS A 107 32.37 -7.75 5.84
CA LYS A 107 32.87 -8.79 6.75
C LYS A 107 33.71 -9.83 6.02
N LEU A 108 33.36 -10.16 4.77
CA LEU A 108 34.16 -11.04 3.92
C LEU A 108 35.52 -10.40 3.59
N ASP A 109 35.55 -9.11 3.25
CA ASP A 109 36.79 -8.38 3.01
C ASP A 109 37.70 -8.35 4.26
N GLU A 110 37.13 -8.07 5.44
CA GLU A 110 37.84 -8.11 6.72
C GLU A 110 38.42 -9.50 7.02
N LEU A 111 37.63 -10.56 6.80
CA LEU A 111 38.07 -11.95 7.00
C LEU A 111 39.20 -12.32 6.04
N LEU A 112 39.09 -11.94 4.77
CA LEU A 112 40.13 -12.19 3.77
C LEU A 112 41.45 -11.52 4.17
N TYR A 113 41.38 -10.27 4.64
CA TYR A 113 42.55 -9.56 5.16
C TYR A 113 43.19 -10.30 6.34
N LEU A 114 42.40 -10.73 7.32
CA LEU A 114 42.90 -11.46 8.49
C LEU A 114 43.54 -12.81 8.10
N VAL A 115 42.92 -13.56 7.19
CA VAL A 115 43.47 -14.84 6.71
C VAL A 115 44.82 -14.63 6.03
N ASN A 116 44.96 -13.61 5.19
CA ASN A 116 46.22 -13.28 4.54
C ASN A 116 47.31 -12.90 5.56
N LEU A 117 46.97 -12.06 6.54
CA LEU A 117 47.90 -11.67 7.61
C LEU A 117 48.39 -12.88 8.43
N VAL A 118 47.50 -13.82 8.75
CA VAL A 118 47.86 -15.06 9.46
C VAL A 118 48.79 -15.92 8.61
N ASN A 119 48.52 -16.04 7.31
CA ASN A 119 49.36 -16.80 6.38
C ASN A 119 50.78 -16.23 6.34
N ASP A 120 50.92 -14.90 6.23
CA ASP A 120 52.22 -14.22 6.20
C ASP A 120 53.02 -14.46 7.49
N ILE A 121 52.38 -14.35 8.65
CA ILE A 121 53.00 -14.63 9.96
C ILE A 121 53.45 -16.10 10.04
N SER A 122 52.63 -17.03 9.54
CA SER A 122 52.93 -18.46 9.58
C SER A 122 54.10 -18.86 8.66
N GLY A 123 54.19 -18.22 7.49
CA GLY A 123 55.30 -18.38 6.55
C GLY A 123 56.62 -17.88 7.13
N ASN A 124 56.63 -16.68 7.72
CA ASN A 124 57.83 -16.11 8.33
C ASN A 124 58.36 -16.97 9.49
N LYS A 125 57.48 -17.50 10.36
CA LYS A 125 57.87 -18.39 11.47
C LYS A 125 58.51 -19.73 11.04
N LYS A 126 58.21 -20.24 9.83
CA LYS A 126 58.89 -21.43 9.30
C LYS A 126 60.33 -21.11 8.87
N SER A 127 60.53 -19.96 8.23
CA SER A 127 61.85 -19.53 7.74
C SER A 127 62.85 -19.21 8.87
N GLU A 128 62.37 -18.81 10.05
CA GLU A 128 63.22 -18.56 11.24
C GLU A 128 63.64 -19.84 11.97
N LYS A 129 62.93 -20.97 11.78
CA LYS A 129 63.26 -22.26 12.41
C LYS A 129 64.22 -23.12 11.58
N GLU A 130 64.42 -22.78 10.31
CA GLU A 130 65.31 -23.48 9.37
C GLU A 130 66.70 -22.81 9.24
N LYS A 131 66.97 -21.75 10.03
CA LYS A 131 68.29 -21.12 10.18
C LYS A 131 68.93 -21.52 11.50
#